data_AF-A0A8D2JD72-F1
#
_entry.id   AF-A0A8D2JD72-F1
#
_cell.length_a   1.000
_cell.length_b   1.000
_cell.length_c   1.000
_cell.angle_alpha   90.00
_cell.angle_beta   90.00
_cell.angle_gamma   90.00
#
_symmetry.space_group_name_H-M   'P 1'
#
loop_
_entity.id
_entity.type
_entity.pdbx_description
1 polymer ?
#
loop_
_entity_poly.entity_id
_entity_poly.type
_entity_poly.pdbx_seq_one_letter_code
_entity_poly.pdbx_strand_id
1 'polypeptide(L)'
;MDANGYSDPFVKICLKPDMGKKAKHKTQIKKKTLNPEFNEEFFYDIKHGDLAKKSLDISVWDYDIGKSNDYIGGCQLGITAKGERLKHWYECLKNKDKKIERWHALQNENHVASD
;
A
#
# COMPACT_ATOMS: atom_id res chain seq x y z
N MET A 1 14.14 14.60 -4.21
CA MET A 1 15.30 14.09 -5.01
C MET A 1 16.61 14.40 -4.29
N ASP A 2 17.10 13.39 -3.56
CA ASP A 2 18.32 13.50 -2.75
C ASP A 2 19.58 13.58 -3.59
N ALA A 3 20.53 14.40 -3.14
CA ALA A 3 21.77 14.76 -3.84
C ALA A 3 22.75 13.58 -4.05
N ASN A 4 22.38 12.38 -3.59
CA ASN A 4 23.21 11.18 -3.64
C ASN A 4 22.74 10.13 -4.66
N GLY A 5 21.61 10.36 -5.35
CA GLY A 5 21.08 9.45 -6.39
C GLY A 5 20.47 8.15 -5.86
N TYR A 6 20.25 8.04 -4.55
CA TYR A 6 19.55 6.91 -3.94
C TYR A 6 18.29 7.39 -3.23
N SER A 7 17.24 6.57 -3.29
CA SER A 7 16.01 6.76 -2.51
C SER A 7 16.03 5.87 -1.26
N ASP A 8 15.29 6.30 -0.25
CA ASP A 8 14.96 5.58 0.98
C ASP A 8 13.45 5.20 0.96
N PRO A 9 13.01 4.31 0.04
CA PRO A 9 11.60 4.00 -0.13
C PRO A 9 11.02 3.24 1.06
N PHE A 10 9.76 3.57 1.39
CA PHE A 10 8.92 2.84 2.33
C PHE A 10 7.48 2.79 1.83
N VAL A 11 6.75 1.74 2.24
CA VAL A 11 5.35 1.53 1.87
C VAL A 11 4.47 1.79 3.08
N LYS A 12 3.41 2.56 2.88
CA LYS A 12 2.30 2.77 3.81
C LYS A 12 1.08 2.06 3.26
N ILE A 13 0.45 1.25 4.11
CA ILE A 13 -0.73 0.46 3.76
C ILE A 13 -1.85 0.86 4.71
N CYS A 14 -2.96 1.34 4.16
CA CYS A 14 -4.08 1.89 4.91
C CYS A 14 -5.37 1.20 4.48
N LEU A 15 -6.11 0.64 5.44
CA LEU A 15 -7.39 0.00 5.18
C LEU A 15 -8.57 0.97 5.46
N LYS A 16 -9.31 1.34 4.43
CA LYS A 16 -10.51 2.21 4.45
C LYS A 16 -11.81 1.39 4.42
N PRO A 17 -12.99 1.90 4.87
CA PRO A 17 -13.32 3.30 5.18
C PRO A 17 -12.74 3.90 6.46
N ASP A 18 -12.67 3.21 7.60
CA ASP A 18 -11.78 3.57 8.71
C ASP A 18 -11.79 2.41 9.74
N MET A 19 -10.63 2.02 10.23
CA MET A 19 -10.49 1.05 11.33
C MET A 19 -9.46 1.57 12.35
N GLY A 20 -9.49 2.89 12.62
CA GLY A 20 -8.61 3.57 13.56
C GLY A 20 -7.11 3.37 13.29
N LYS A 21 -6.28 3.58 14.31
CA LYS A 21 -4.81 3.44 14.20
C LYS A 21 -4.35 2.04 13.76
N LYS A 22 -5.17 1.00 13.93
CA LYS A 22 -4.85 -0.38 13.54
C LYS A 22 -5.03 -0.65 12.04
N ALA A 23 -5.66 0.26 11.28
CA ALA A 23 -5.81 0.14 9.84
C ALA A 23 -4.57 0.59 9.05
N LYS A 24 -3.65 1.31 9.70
CA LYS A 24 -2.49 1.93 9.07
C LYS A 24 -1.24 1.14 9.44
N HIS A 25 -0.60 0.55 8.46
CA HIS A 25 0.68 -0.13 8.58
C HIS A 25 1.73 0.61 7.74
N LYS A 26 2.98 0.52 8.19
CA LYS A 26 4.13 1.10 7.50
C LYS A 26 5.25 0.07 7.53
N THR A 27 5.90 -0.15 6.40
CA THR A 27 7.11 -0.98 6.30
C THR A 27 8.32 -0.27 6.91
N GLN A 28 9.38 -1.02 7.09
CA GLN A 28 10.70 -0.47 7.32
C GLN A 28 11.13 0.42 6.15
N ILE A 29 11.88 1.46 6.46
CA ILE A 29 12.51 2.33 5.46
C ILE A 29 13.77 1.61 4.97
N LYS A 30 13.81 1.28 3.68
CA LYS A 30 14.98 0.64 3.08
C LYS A 30 15.89 1.73 2.53
N LYS A 31 17.02 1.93 3.19
CA LYS A 31 17.93 3.03 2.83
C LYS A 31 18.77 2.69 1.60
N LYS A 32 19.04 3.70 0.78
CA LYS A 32 19.93 3.66 -0.39
C LYS A 32 19.58 2.56 -1.42
N THR A 33 18.31 2.37 -1.76
CA THR A 33 17.91 1.37 -2.76
C THR A 33 16.78 1.87 -3.65
N LEU A 34 16.91 1.61 -4.96
CA LEU A 34 15.85 1.86 -5.94
C LEU A 34 14.90 0.66 -6.08
N ASN A 35 15.33 -0.53 -5.65
CA ASN A 35 14.55 -1.77 -5.67
C ASN A 35 14.49 -2.34 -4.25
N PRO A 36 13.66 -1.77 -3.35
CA PRO A 36 13.56 -2.23 -1.98
C PRO A 36 12.87 -3.59 -1.90
N GLU A 37 13.52 -4.54 -1.22
CA GLU A 37 12.89 -5.78 -0.77
C GLU A 37 12.47 -5.62 0.69
N PHE A 38 11.17 -5.44 0.92
CA PHE A 38 10.61 -5.34 2.28
C PHE A 38 10.46 -6.73 2.90
N ASN A 39 9.83 -7.67 2.19
CA ASN A 39 9.46 -9.00 2.70
C ASN A 39 8.74 -8.93 4.06
N GLU A 40 7.90 -7.91 4.24
CA GLU A 40 7.11 -7.69 5.45
C GLU A 40 5.65 -8.09 5.23
N GLU A 41 5.09 -8.81 6.18
CA GLU A 41 3.70 -9.25 6.18
C GLU A 41 2.87 -8.43 7.17
N PHE A 42 1.69 -8.00 6.73
CA PHE A 42 0.76 -7.23 7.56
C PHE A 42 -0.55 -7.96 7.70
N PHE A 43 -1.08 -7.97 8.93
CA PHE A 43 -2.29 -8.70 9.26
C PHE A 43 -3.40 -7.72 9.64
N TYR A 44 -4.55 -7.87 8.98
CA TYR A 44 -5.77 -7.14 9.30
C TYR A 44 -6.86 -8.10 9.74
N ASP A 45 -7.39 -7.91 10.93
CA ASP A 45 -8.56 -8.67 11.40
C ASP A 45 -9.82 -8.04 10.80
N ILE A 46 -10.37 -8.68 9.76
CA ILE A 46 -11.55 -8.19 9.03
C ILE A 46 -12.51 -9.35 8.81
N LYS A 47 -13.79 -9.13 9.11
CA LYS A 47 -14.84 -10.08 8.76
C LYS A 47 -15.02 -10.13 7.24
N HIS A 48 -15.25 -11.32 6.71
CA HIS A 48 -15.41 -11.52 5.26
C HIS A 48 -16.50 -10.62 4.63
N GLY A 49 -17.63 -10.43 5.32
CA GLY A 49 -18.70 -9.53 4.86
C GLY A 49 -18.33 -8.05 4.85
N ASP A 50 -17.38 -7.63 5.68
CA ASP A 50 -16.87 -6.25 5.71
C ASP A 50 -15.77 -6.04 4.68
N LEU A 51 -15.01 -7.07 4.31
CA LEU A 51 -13.94 -6.97 3.32
C LEU A 51 -14.46 -6.49 1.96
N ALA A 52 -15.69 -6.89 1.58
CA ALA A 52 -16.35 -6.38 0.38
C ALA A 52 -16.63 -4.87 0.44
N LYS A 53 -16.75 -4.26 1.63
CA LYS A 53 -16.98 -2.82 1.80
C LYS A 53 -15.69 -2.03 2.05
N LYS A 54 -14.55 -2.72 2.09
CA LYS A 54 -13.25 -2.13 2.41
C LYS A 54 -12.40 -1.91 1.18
N SER A 55 -11.41 -1.05 1.33
CA SER A 55 -10.40 -0.78 0.31
C SER A 55 -9.03 -0.64 0.99
N LEU A 56 -8.03 -1.30 0.43
CA LEU A 56 -6.65 -1.26 0.86
C LEU A 56 -5.89 -0.25 -0.02
N ASP A 57 -5.57 0.90 0.57
CA ASP A 57 -4.73 1.92 -0.04
C ASP A 57 -3.26 1.61 0.26
N ILE A 58 -2.48 1.40 -0.78
CA ILE A 58 -1.04 1.14 -0.71
C ILE A 58 -0.34 2.36 -1.32
N SER A 59 0.59 2.96 -0.59
CA SER A 59 1.31 4.16 -1.03
C SER A 59 2.79 4.00 -0.75
N VAL A 60 3.61 4.33 -1.74
CA VAL A 60 5.06 4.27 -1.68
C VAL A 60 5.58 5.70 -1.57
N TRP A 61 6.47 5.90 -0.61
CA TRP A 61 7.02 7.20 -0.23
C TRP A 61 8.54 7.07 -0.13
N ASP A 62 9.24 8.14 -0.46
CA ASP A 62 10.67 8.32 -0.24
C ASP A 62 10.89 9.03 1.09
N TYR A 63 11.72 8.47 1.97
CA TYR A 63 12.03 9.08 3.26
C TYR A 63 13.29 9.95 3.16
N ASP A 64 13.11 11.26 3.05
CA ASP A 64 14.23 12.19 2.97
C ASP A 64 14.63 12.68 4.38
N ILE A 65 15.89 12.46 4.77
CA ILE A 65 16.40 12.97 6.06
C ILE A 65 16.59 14.49 5.95
N GLY A 66 15.70 15.24 6.63
CA GLY A 66 15.77 16.70 6.71
C GLY A 66 14.89 17.45 5.71
N LYS A 67 14.08 16.75 4.92
CA LYS A 67 13.03 17.31 4.05
C LYS A 67 11.69 16.62 4.28
N SER A 68 10.65 17.12 3.63
CA SER A 68 9.36 16.42 3.54
C SER A 68 9.52 15.15 2.69
N ASN A 69 8.88 14.06 3.12
CA ASN A 69 8.90 12.80 2.39
C ASN A 69 8.27 12.96 1.00
N ASP A 70 8.98 12.56 -0.05
CA ASP A 70 8.47 12.61 -1.42
C ASP A 70 7.50 11.44 -1.66
N TYR A 71 6.33 11.71 -2.23
CA TYR A 71 5.42 10.65 -2.64
C TYR A 71 5.84 10.10 -4.00
N ILE A 72 6.11 8.79 -4.06
CA ILE A 72 6.54 8.12 -5.30
C ILE A 72 5.33 7.68 -6.11
N GLY A 73 4.33 7.08 -5.46
CA GLY A 73 3.14 6.56 -6.12
C GLY A 73 2.39 5.55 -5.26
N GLY A 74 1.17 5.19 -5.66
CA GLY A 74 0.33 4.30 -4.87
C GLY A 74 -0.71 3.55 -5.70
N CYS A 75 -1.36 2.58 -5.08
CA CYS A 75 -2.44 1.83 -5.67
C CYS A 75 -3.50 1.51 -4.62
N GLN A 76 -4.75 1.47 -5.06
CA GLN A 76 -5.87 1.09 -4.20
C GLN A 76 -6.44 -0.25 -4.67
N LEU A 77 -6.58 -1.19 -3.74
CA LEU A 77 -7.22 -2.49 -3.97
C LEU A 77 -8.56 -2.50 -3.23
N GLY A 78 -9.65 -2.71 -3.93
CA GLY A 78 -10.98 -2.70 -3.33
C GLY A 78 -12.03 -3.03 -4.36
N ILE A 79 -13.28 -3.17 -3.94
CA ILE A 79 -14.40 -3.36 -4.87
C ILE A 79 -14.62 -2.15 -5.78
N THR A 80 -14.15 -0.98 -5.37
CA THR A 80 -14.20 0.28 -6.13
C THR A 80 -13.01 0.44 -7.09
N ALA A 81 -12.00 -0.42 -6.98
CA ALA A 81 -10.87 -0.42 -7.88
C ALA A 81 -11.29 -0.88 -9.29
N LYS A 82 -10.46 -0.61 -10.30
CA LYS A 82 -10.72 -0.97 -11.70
C LYS A 82 -9.59 -1.83 -12.27
N GLY A 83 -9.94 -2.70 -13.23
CA GLY A 83 -8.99 -3.54 -13.95
C GLY A 83 -8.34 -4.61 -13.06
N GLU A 84 -7.02 -4.76 -13.17
CA GLU A 84 -6.23 -5.77 -12.46
C GLU A 84 -6.28 -5.66 -10.93
N ARG A 85 -6.46 -4.43 -10.41
CA ARG A 85 -6.61 -4.15 -8.97
C ARG A 85 -7.88 -4.78 -8.40
N LEU A 86 -8.99 -4.66 -9.12
CA LEU A 86 -10.26 -5.28 -8.76
C LEU A 86 -10.18 -6.80 -8.83
N LYS A 87 -9.58 -7.33 -9.92
CA LYS A 87 -9.38 -8.78 -10.06
C LYS A 87 -8.59 -9.34 -8.89
N HIS A 88 -7.49 -8.68 -8.49
CA HIS A 88 -6.70 -9.10 -7.34
C HIS A 88 -7.55 -9.10 -6.07
N TRP A 89 -8.27 -8.00 -5.78
CA TRP A 89 -9.14 -7.93 -4.60
C TRP A 89 -10.20 -9.04 -4.59
N TYR A 90 -10.82 -9.31 -5.74
CA TYR A 90 -11.83 -10.36 -5.88
C TYR A 90 -11.24 -11.76 -5.72
N GLU A 91 -10.03 -12.00 -6.22
CA GLU A 91 -9.33 -13.28 -6.04
C GLU A 91 -8.98 -13.54 -4.57
N CYS A 92 -8.58 -12.51 -3.81
CA CYS A 92 -8.38 -12.60 -2.36
C CYS A 92 -9.69 -12.89 -1.61
N LEU A 93 -10.79 -12.26 -2.03
CA LEU A 93 -12.12 -12.54 -1.47
C LEU A 93 -12.56 -13.99 -1.77
N LYS A 94 -12.35 -14.46 -3.00
CA LYS A 94 -12.79 -15.78 -3.44
C LYS A 94 -11.93 -16.91 -2.89
N ASN A 95 -10.62 -16.70 -2.73
CA ASN A 95 -9.66 -17.71 -2.30
C ASN A 95 -9.08 -17.35 -0.93
N LYS A 96 -9.82 -17.68 0.14
CA LYS A 96 -9.47 -17.29 1.52
C LYS A 96 -8.18 -17.93 2.06
N ASP A 97 -7.77 -19.07 1.49
CA ASP A 97 -6.61 -19.86 1.91
C ASP A 97 -5.47 -19.85 0.89
N LYS A 98 -5.51 -18.94 -0.10
CA LYS A 98 -4.44 -18.80 -1.09
C LYS A 98 -3.77 -17.45 -0.98
N LYS A 99 -2.44 -17.48 -0.93
CA LYS A 99 -1.62 -16.31 -1.18
C LYS A 99 -1.79 -15.91 -2.65
N ILE A 100 -2.29 -14.69 -2.90
CA ILE A 100 -2.37 -14.11 -4.24
C ILE A 100 -1.25 -13.07 -4.34
N GLU A 101 -0.35 -13.28 -5.30
CA GLU A 101 0.78 -12.40 -5.57
C GLU A 101 0.58 -11.77 -6.95
N ARG A 102 0.51 -10.44 -7.02
CA ARG A 102 0.38 -9.72 -8.30
C ARG A 102 1.05 -8.37 -8.22
N TRP A 103 1.75 -8.02 -9.29
CA TRP A 103 2.33 -6.70 -9.49
C TRP A 103 1.26 -5.67 -9.87
N HIS A 104 1.36 -4.47 -9.30
CA HIS A 104 0.51 -3.34 -9.65
C HIS A 104 1.37 -2.16 -10.03
N ALA A 105 0.99 -1.46 -11.10
CA ALA A 105 1.61 -0.18 -11.44
C ALA A 105 1.22 0.87 -10.39
N LEU A 106 2.22 1.58 -9.87
CA LEU A 106 2.00 2.73 -9.00
C LEU A 106 1.36 3.87 -9.81
N GLN A 107 0.33 4.47 -9.24
CA GLN A 107 -0.34 5.64 -9.80
C GLN A 107 0.05 6.88 -8.99
N ASN A 108 0.11 8.03 -9.66
CA ASN A 108 0.42 9.31 -8.99
C ASN A 108 -0.75 9.89 -8.19
N GLU A 109 -1.91 9.23 -8.16
CA GLU A 109 -3.06 9.69 -7.39
C GLU A 109 -2.91 9.34 -5.91
N ASN A 110 -2.57 10.36 -5.12
CA ASN A 110 -2.61 10.29 -3.67
C ASN A 110 -4.07 10.17 -3.18
N HIS A 111 -4.57 8.95 -3.07
CA HIS A 111 -5.85 8.68 -2.40
C HIS A 111 -5.77 8.79 -0.88
N VAL A 112 -4.58 9.00 -0.29
CA VAL A 112 -4.45 9.36 1.12
C VAL A 112 -4.89 10.82 1.25
N ALA A 113 -6.20 11.01 1.46
CA ALA A 113 -6.77 12.27 1.90
C ALA A 113 -5.92 12.78 3.08
N SER A 114 -5.41 14.00 2.90
CA SER A 114 -4.83 14.81 3.95
C SER A 114 -5.75 14.76 5.17
N ASP A 115 -5.22 14.26 6.28
CA ASP A 115 -5.76 14.56 7.61
C ASP A 115 -5.46 16.04 7.92
#